data_AF-G5AX44-F1
#
_entry.id   AF-G5AX44-F1
#
_cell.length_a   1.000
_cell.length_b   1.000
_cell.length_c   1.000
_cell.angle_alpha   90.00
_cell.angle_beta   90.00
_cell.angle_gamma   90.00
#
_symmetry.space_group_name_H-M   'P 1'
#
loop_
_entity.id
_entity.type
_entity.pdbx_description
1 polymer ?
#
loop_
_entity_poly.entity_id
_entity_poly.type
_entity_poly.pdbx_seq_one_letter_code
_entity_poly.pdbx_strand_id
1 'polypeptide(L)'
;MHDALTVTWNFRPRDGGPEQFVFYFHVDPFKPMSGRFKDRVVWDGNLDQYDVSIILWKLQFDDNGTYTCQVKNPPDVDGLIGVIRLSVVQTIQFSEIYFLALAIGSACGLMVIIVILVVLFQHFRKKQWAERAHRVVEIKPHEEERLNQEKTISVSLEDTD
;
A
#
# COMPACT_ATOMS: atom_id res chain seq x y z
N MET A 1 29.18 -13.12 -37.40
CA MET A 1 30.04 -11.93 -37.59
C MET A 1 29.14 -10.84 -38.14
N HIS A 2 28.54 -10.06 -37.23
CA HIS A 2 27.54 -9.03 -37.53
C HIS A 2 28.21 -7.68 -37.81
N ASP A 3 29.38 -7.70 -38.44
CA ASP A 3 30.30 -6.57 -38.49
C ASP A 3 29.80 -5.43 -39.41
N ALA A 4 28.78 -5.71 -40.22
CA ALA A 4 28.08 -4.71 -41.03
C ALA A 4 26.74 -4.25 -40.42
N LEU A 5 26.27 -4.91 -39.35
CA LEU A 5 24.99 -4.59 -38.72
C LEU A 5 25.10 -3.26 -37.97
N THR A 6 24.12 -2.39 -38.21
CA THR A 6 24.00 -1.12 -37.50
C THR A 6 22.62 -1.00 -36.89
N VAL A 7 22.58 -0.48 -35.66
CA VAL A 7 21.33 -0.18 -34.94
C VAL A 7 21.32 1.29 -34.59
N THR A 8 20.24 1.97 -34.90
CA THR A 8 20.03 3.37 -34.50
C THR A 8 18.74 3.48 -33.71
N TRP A 9 18.84 4.01 -32.50
CA TRP A 9 17.70 4.39 -31.69
C TRP A 9 17.51 5.89 -31.71
N ASN A 10 16.29 6.30 -32.02
CA ASN A 10 15.86 7.69 -32.06
C ASN A 10 14.61 7.91 -31.21
N PHE A 11 14.37 9.16 -30.82
CA PHE A 11 13.25 9.58 -29.99
C PHE A 11 12.54 10.79 -30.59
N ARG A 12 11.21 10.77 -30.59
CA ARG A 12 10.37 11.94 -30.88
C ARG A 12 9.48 12.25 -29.67
N PRO A 13 9.50 13.48 -29.12
CA PRO A 13 8.63 13.88 -28.02
C PRO A 13 7.14 13.72 -28.35
N ARG A 14 6.31 13.46 -27.33
CA ARG A 14 4.85 13.35 -27.48
C ARG A 14 4.22 14.63 -28.02
N ASP A 15 4.70 15.78 -27.56
CA ASP A 15 4.17 17.11 -27.92
C ASP A 15 4.63 17.57 -29.31
N GLY A 16 5.32 16.71 -30.05
CA GLY A 16 5.89 17.00 -31.36
C GLY A 16 7.33 17.51 -31.27
N GLY A 17 7.89 17.84 -32.45
CA GLY A 17 9.26 18.33 -32.58
C GLY A 17 10.19 17.40 -33.37
N PRO A 18 11.47 17.78 -33.50
CA PRO A 18 12.44 17.03 -34.26
C PRO A 18 12.75 15.68 -33.60
N GLU A 19 13.17 14.73 -34.43
CA GLU A 19 13.72 13.47 -33.96
C GLU A 19 15.08 13.69 -33.30
N GLN A 20 15.32 13.03 -32.17
CA GLN A 20 16.51 13.16 -31.33
C GLN A 20 17.25 11.82 -31.28
N PHE A 21 18.57 11.89 -31.35
CA PHE A 21 19.42 10.72 -31.22
C PHE A 21 19.40 10.16 -29.79
N VAL A 22 19.26 8.84 -29.65
CA VAL A 22 19.27 8.14 -28.36
C VAL A 22 20.51 7.25 -28.24
N PHE A 23 20.76 6.40 -29.24
CA PHE A 23 21.82 5.39 -29.17
C PHE A 23 22.20 4.86 -30.55
N TYR A 24 23.45 4.42 -30.71
CA TYR A 24 23.95 3.79 -31.93
C TYR A 24 24.80 2.56 -31.61
N PHE A 25 24.71 1.54 -32.45
CA PHE A 25 25.56 0.35 -32.39
C PHE A 25 26.15 0.07 -33.77
N HIS A 26 27.46 -0.18 -33.81
CA HIS A 26 28.16 -0.75 -34.95
C HIS A 26 29.47 -1.36 -34.48
N VAL A 27 29.56 -2.70 -34.52
CA VAL A 27 30.63 -3.53 -33.89
C VAL A 27 30.64 -3.38 -32.37
N ASP A 28 30.64 -2.15 -31.87
CA ASP A 28 30.59 -1.76 -30.47
C ASP A 28 29.47 -0.74 -30.19
N PRO A 29 28.97 -0.70 -28.94
CA PRO A 29 27.97 0.27 -28.51
C PRO A 29 28.53 1.70 -28.44
N PHE A 30 27.93 2.63 -29.19
CA PHE A 30 28.25 4.05 -29.14
C PHE A 30 27.26 4.82 -28.26
N LYS A 31 27.76 5.31 -27.12
CA LYS A 31 26.95 6.05 -26.15
C LYS A 31 26.76 7.52 -26.57
N PRO A 32 25.59 8.12 -26.29
CA PRO A 32 25.38 9.54 -26.53
C PRO A 32 26.34 10.39 -25.70
N MET A 33 27.14 11.23 -26.36
CA MET A 33 28.14 12.11 -25.73
C MET A 33 27.54 13.40 -25.15
N SER A 34 26.33 13.77 -25.59
CA SER A 34 25.64 15.01 -25.25
C SER A 34 24.12 14.84 -25.31
N GLY A 35 23.40 15.84 -24.80
CA GLY A 35 21.94 15.85 -24.81
C GLY A 35 21.32 15.07 -23.64
N ARG A 36 19.99 14.97 -23.65
CA ARG A 36 19.20 14.45 -22.53
C ARG A 36 19.40 12.96 -22.24
N PHE A 37 19.91 12.18 -23.19
CA PHE A 37 20.13 10.74 -23.04
C PHE A 37 21.54 10.38 -22.57
N LYS A 38 22.43 11.37 -22.47
CA LYS A 38 23.79 11.21 -21.96
C LYS A 38 23.76 10.55 -20.57
N ASP A 39 24.61 9.55 -20.37
CA ASP A 39 24.79 8.81 -19.12
C ASP A 39 23.53 8.07 -18.60
N ARG A 40 22.44 8.03 -19.37
CA ARG A 40 21.20 7.34 -19.01
C ARG A 40 20.91 6.13 -19.87
N VAL A 41 21.50 6.03 -21.06
CA VAL A 41 21.28 4.90 -21.98
C VAL A 41 22.43 3.92 -21.95
N VAL A 42 22.13 2.63 -21.81
CA VAL A 42 23.10 1.53 -21.90
C VAL A 42 22.59 0.45 -22.85
N TRP A 43 23.53 -0.26 -23.48
CA TRP A 43 23.23 -1.42 -24.30
C TRP A 43 22.83 -2.61 -23.42
N ASP A 44 21.79 -3.33 -23.82
CA ASP A 44 21.30 -4.55 -23.16
C ASP A 44 21.02 -5.68 -24.17
N GLY A 45 21.25 -5.44 -25.46
CA GLY A 45 20.96 -6.39 -26.52
C GLY A 45 21.96 -7.56 -26.62
N ASN A 46 21.50 -8.63 -27.26
CA ASN A 46 22.30 -9.79 -27.64
C ASN A 46 22.07 -10.13 -29.12
N LEU A 47 23.08 -9.86 -29.96
CA LEU A 47 22.99 -10.07 -31.40
C LEU A 47 22.83 -11.54 -31.78
N ASP A 48 23.39 -12.47 -31.01
CA ASP A 48 23.25 -13.91 -31.24
C ASP A 48 21.79 -14.38 -31.02
N GLN A 49 20.99 -13.58 -30.30
CA GLN A 49 19.57 -13.79 -30.06
C GLN A 49 18.67 -12.81 -30.82
N TYR A 50 19.22 -12.09 -31.81
CA TYR A 50 18.49 -11.06 -32.58
C TYR A 50 17.90 -9.94 -31.70
N ASP A 51 18.55 -9.65 -30.57
CA ASP A 51 18.12 -8.65 -29.61
C ASP A 51 19.02 -7.40 -29.70
N VAL A 52 18.39 -6.25 -29.91
CA VAL A 52 19.04 -4.94 -30.05
C VAL A 52 18.55 -3.92 -29.01
N SER A 53 18.18 -4.43 -27.83
CA SER A 53 17.59 -3.66 -26.75
C SER A 53 18.58 -2.70 -26.06
N ILE A 54 18.00 -1.64 -25.50
CA ILE A 54 18.69 -0.64 -24.68
C ILE A 54 17.92 -0.44 -23.37
N ILE A 55 18.64 -0.10 -22.31
CA ILE A 55 18.04 0.34 -21.04
C ILE A 55 18.18 1.86 -20.94
N LEU A 56 17.07 2.55 -20.66
CA LEU A 56 17.03 3.97 -20.31
C LEU A 56 16.81 4.14 -18.80
N TRP A 57 17.85 4.53 -18.09
CA TRP A 57 17.86 4.79 -16.65
C TRP A 57 17.27 6.16 -16.30
N LYS A 58 16.80 6.27 -15.04
CA LYS A 58 16.29 7.54 -14.47
C LYS A 58 15.26 8.20 -15.40
N LEU A 59 14.19 7.47 -15.68
CA LEU A 59 13.08 7.96 -16.50
C LEU A 59 12.49 9.24 -15.92
N GLN A 60 12.23 10.21 -16.79
CA GLN A 60 11.64 11.51 -16.49
C GLN A 60 10.37 11.70 -17.31
N PHE A 61 9.45 12.57 -16.86
CA PHE A 61 8.18 12.80 -17.56
C PHE A 61 8.35 13.35 -18.97
N ASP A 62 9.43 14.06 -19.24
CA ASP A 62 9.77 14.59 -20.55
C ASP A 62 10.40 13.54 -21.48
N ASP A 63 10.67 12.32 -21.00
CA ASP A 63 11.01 11.15 -21.83
C ASP A 63 9.75 10.53 -22.49
N ASN A 64 8.57 11.10 -22.24
CA ASN A 64 7.32 10.73 -22.88
C ASN A 64 7.37 10.99 -24.39
N GLY A 65 7.17 9.94 -25.18
CA GLY A 65 7.21 10.05 -26.62
C GLY A 65 7.32 8.72 -27.34
N THR A 66 7.81 8.77 -28.57
CA THR A 66 7.95 7.62 -29.45
C THR A 66 9.43 7.34 -29.68
N TYR A 67 9.87 6.14 -29.35
CA TYR A 67 11.20 5.61 -29.62
C TYR A 67 11.15 4.75 -30.88
N THR A 68 12.12 4.94 -31.76
CA THR A 68 12.22 4.22 -33.03
C THR A 68 13.57 3.50 -33.06
N CYS A 69 13.54 2.20 -33.32
CA CYS A 69 14.74 1.39 -33.56
C CYS A 69 14.84 1.09 -35.05
N GLN A 70 15.94 1.49 -35.68
CA GLN A 70 16.24 1.18 -37.07
C GLN A 70 17.42 0.22 -37.12
N VAL A 71 17.18 -0.99 -37.62
CA VAL A 71 18.19 -2.03 -37.81
C VAL A 71 18.51 -2.13 -39.29
N LYS A 72 19.77 -1.94 -39.65
CA LYS A 72 20.27 -2.19 -41.01
C LYS A 72 21.28 -3.31 -40.95
N ASN A 73 21.02 -4.36 -41.70
CA ASN A 73 21.87 -5.55 -41.78
C ASN A 73 22.22 -5.82 -43.25
N PRO A 74 23.19 -5.09 -43.84
CA PRO A 74 23.59 -5.32 -45.22
C PRO A 74 23.91 -6.80 -45.47
N PRO A 75 23.50 -7.40 -46.62
CA PRO A 75 23.01 -6.74 -47.83
C PRO A 75 21.51 -6.40 -47.84
N ASP A 76 20.79 -6.55 -46.72
CA ASP A 76 19.36 -6.25 -46.64
C ASP A 76 19.08 -4.81 -47.11
N VAL A 77 18.33 -4.69 -48.20
CA VAL A 77 18.01 -3.39 -48.83
C VAL A 77 17.07 -2.59 -47.94
N ASP A 78 16.12 -3.30 -47.32
CA ASP A 78 15.13 -2.72 -46.43
C ASP A 78 15.53 -2.99 -44.97
N GLY A 79 15.84 -1.91 -44.25
CA GLY A 79 16.05 -1.99 -42.80
C GLY A 79 14.73 -2.23 -42.06
N LEU A 80 14.81 -2.89 -40.90
CA LEU A 80 13.67 -3.06 -40.01
C LEU A 80 13.50 -1.83 -39.12
N ILE A 81 12.26 -1.37 -38.98
CA ILE A 81 11.91 -0.23 -38.12
C ILE A 81 10.92 -0.68 -37.05
N GLY A 82 11.39 -0.71 -35.80
CA GLY A 82 10.54 -0.91 -34.61
C GLY A 82 10.10 0.42 -34.02
N VAL A 83 8.86 0.52 -33.55
CA VAL A 83 8.30 1.75 -32.95
C VAL A 83 7.71 1.42 -31.57
N ILE A 84 8.12 2.17 -30.55
CA ILE A 84 7.72 2.00 -29.16
C ILE A 84 7.17 3.34 -28.63
N ARG A 85 6.00 3.34 -28.00
CA ARG A 85 5.44 4.53 -27.34
C ARG A 85 5.65 4.43 -25.83
N LEU A 86 6.49 5.31 -25.28
CA LEU A 86 6.77 5.36 -23.86
C LEU A 86 5.85 6.37 -23.17
N SER A 87 5.23 5.94 -22.05
CA SER A 87 4.44 6.78 -21.16
C SER A 87 4.92 6.61 -19.72
N VAL A 88 5.79 7.51 -19.28
CA VAL A 88 6.20 7.72 -17.90
C VAL A 88 5.01 8.32 -17.14
N VAL A 89 4.48 7.53 -16.21
CA VAL A 89 3.37 7.90 -15.33
C VAL A 89 3.87 7.89 -13.89
N GLN A 90 3.26 8.70 -13.03
CA GLN A 90 3.60 8.70 -11.61
C GLN A 90 2.98 7.45 -10.98
N THR A 91 3.81 6.46 -10.68
CA THR A 91 3.42 5.32 -9.84
C THR A 91 3.49 5.77 -8.39
N ILE A 92 2.43 6.40 -7.90
CA ILE A 92 2.44 6.79 -6.50
C ILE A 92 2.22 5.53 -5.67
N GLN A 93 3.17 5.23 -4.78
CA GLN A 93 3.03 4.19 -3.74
C GLN A 93 1.85 4.46 -2.78
N PHE A 94 1.02 5.47 -3.04
CA PHE A 94 -0.20 5.78 -2.32
C PHE A 94 -1.05 4.54 -2.09
N SER A 95 -1.15 3.61 -3.04
CA SER A 95 -1.89 2.37 -2.81
C SER A 95 -1.39 1.65 -1.55
N GLU A 96 -0.11 1.30 -1.49
CA GLU A 96 0.47 0.54 -0.38
C GLU A 96 0.48 1.33 0.93
N ILE A 97 0.92 2.60 0.88
CA ILE A 97 1.02 3.44 2.08
C ILE A 97 -0.37 3.75 2.66
N TYR A 98 -1.37 4.02 1.80
CA TYR A 98 -2.74 4.29 2.24
C TYR A 98 -3.40 3.05 2.84
N PHE A 99 -3.25 1.87 2.21
CA PHE A 99 -3.79 0.62 2.76
C PHE A 99 -3.17 0.27 4.11
N LEU A 100 -1.85 0.45 4.25
CA LEU A 100 -1.14 0.22 5.52
C LEU A 100 -1.59 1.21 6.60
N ALA A 101 -1.70 2.50 6.27
CA ALA A 101 -2.17 3.52 7.20
C ALA A 101 -3.62 3.28 7.66
N LEU A 102 -4.50 2.88 6.73
CA LEU A 102 -5.90 2.57 7.04
C LEU A 102 -6.01 1.34 7.97
N ALA A 103 -5.22 0.30 7.71
CA ALA A 103 -5.21 -0.91 8.54
C ALA A 103 -4.74 -0.61 9.96
N ILE A 104 -3.61 0.10 10.11
CA ILE A 104 -3.05 0.47 11.42
C ILE A 104 -4.01 1.42 12.16
N GLY A 105 -4.53 2.44 11.47
CA GLY A 105 -5.48 3.39 12.05
C GLY A 105 -6.76 2.71 12.52
N SER A 106 -7.29 1.76 11.76
CA SER A 106 -8.46 0.97 12.13
C SER A 106 -8.19 0.10 13.37
N ALA A 107 -7.09 -0.64 13.40
CA ALA A 107 -6.75 -1.50 14.53
C ALA A 107 -6.56 -0.70 15.83
N CYS A 108 -5.79 0.40 15.77
CA CYS A 108 -5.60 1.28 16.93
C CYS A 108 -6.91 1.92 17.39
N GLY A 109 -7.74 2.40 16.46
CA GLY A 109 -9.04 3.00 16.76
C GLY A 109 -9.98 2.00 17.44
N LEU A 110 -10.08 0.77 16.91
CA LEU A 110 -10.89 -0.30 17.50
C LEU A 110 -10.42 -0.67 18.91
N MET A 111 -9.12 -0.78 19.13
CA MET A 111 -8.55 -1.08 20.45
C MET A 111 -8.92 0.01 21.48
N VAL A 112 -8.79 1.28 21.11
CA VAL A 112 -9.16 2.41 21.99
C VAL A 112 -10.66 2.39 22.31
N ILE A 113 -11.51 2.14 21.31
CA ILE A 113 -12.96 2.04 21.50
C ILE A 113 -13.31 0.89 22.46
N ILE A 114 -12.70 -0.29 22.28
CA ILE A 114 -12.93 -1.45 23.16
C ILE A 114 -12.54 -1.12 24.61
N VAL A 115 -11.38 -0.49 24.82
CA VAL A 115 -10.93 -0.10 26.16
C VAL A 115 -11.91 0.88 26.81
N ILE A 116 -12.38 1.88 26.08
CA ILE A 116 -13.38 2.85 26.58
C ILE A 116 -14.67 2.12 26.98
N LEU A 117 -15.20 1.24 26.13
CA LEU A 117 -16.42 0.48 26.41
C LEU A 117 -16.26 -0.40 27.66
N VAL A 118 -15.12 -1.08 27.82
CA VAL A 118 -14.83 -1.91 29.00
C VAL A 118 -14.77 -1.06 30.26
N VAL A 119 -14.09 0.08 30.23
CA VAL A 119 -13.99 0.99 31.38
C VAL A 119 -15.37 1.54 31.77
N LEU A 120 -16.16 1.99 30.79
CA LEU A 120 -17.53 2.46 31.03
C LEU A 120 -18.39 1.35 31.63
N PHE A 121 -18.36 0.14 31.06
CA PHE A 121 -19.11 -1.01 31.55
C PHE A 121 -18.68 -1.40 32.98
N GLN A 122 -17.38 -1.43 33.26
CA GLN A 122 -16.87 -1.69 34.61
C GLN A 122 -17.30 -0.60 35.59
N HIS A 123 -17.31 0.67 35.17
CA HIS A 123 -17.76 1.77 36.00
C HIS A 123 -19.26 1.68 36.31
N PHE A 124 -20.09 1.39 35.30
CA PHE A 124 -21.52 1.16 35.49
C PHE A 124 -21.79 -0.04 36.38
N ARG A 125 -21.07 -1.14 36.19
CA ARG A 125 -21.14 -2.29 37.10
C ARG A 125 -20.75 -1.86 38.51
N LYS A 126 -19.56 -1.31 38.75
CA LYS A 126 -19.13 -0.90 40.08
C LYS A 126 -20.14 0.03 40.78
N LYS A 127 -20.71 0.98 40.04
CA LYS A 127 -21.81 1.83 40.53
C LYS A 127 -23.04 1.01 40.90
N GLN A 128 -23.53 0.13 40.03
CA GLN A 128 -24.68 -0.73 40.32
C GLN A 128 -24.44 -1.70 41.48
N TRP A 129 -23.21 -2.18 41.69
CA TRP A 129 -22.87 -3.07 42.79
C TRP A 129 -22.87 -2.34 44.13
N ALA A 130 -22.43 -1.07 44.17
CA ALA A 130 -22.57 -0.22 45.36
C ALA A 130 -24.04 0.03 45.74
N GLU A 131 -24.88 0.33 44.75
CA GLU A 131 -26.33 0.54 44.94
C GLU A 131 -27.05 -0.73 45.41
N ARG A 132 -26.66 -1.91 44.90
CA ARG A 132 -27.24 -3.19 45.33
C ARG A 132 -26.80 -3.59 46.73
N ALA A 133 -25.55 -3.31 47.13
CA ALA A 133 -25.07 -3.59 48.48
C ALA A 133 -25.84 -2.77 49.53
N HIS A 134 -26.13 -1.49 49.27
CA HIS A 134 -26.95 -0.66 50.17
C HIS A 134 -28.36 -1.24 50.36
N ARG A 135 -29.03 -1.63 49.26
CA ARG A 135 -30.38 -2.23 49.36
C ARG A 135 -30.40 -3.57 50.11
N VAL A 136 -29.41 -4.43 49.90
CA VAL A 136 -29.31 -5.70 50.65
C VAL A 136 -29.05 -5.44 52.13
N VAL A 137 -28.21 -4.45 52.46
CA VAL A 137 -27.94 -4.03 53.85
C VAL A 137 -29.18 -3.43 54.51
N GLU A 138 -30.02 -2.71 53.77
CA GLU A 138 -31.26 -2.10 54.29
C GLU A 138 -32.40 -3.11 54.49
N ILE A 139 -32.51 -4.12 53.61
CA ILE A 139 -33.56 -5.15 53.70
C ILE A 139 -33.27 -6.17 54.83
N LYS A 140 -32.00 -6.50 55.06
CA LYS A 140 -31.59 -7.53 56.04
C LYS A 140 -32.09 -7.28 57.48
N PRO A 141 -31.97 -6.07 58.09
CA PRO A 141 -32.46 -5.84 59.45
C PRO A 141 -33.99 -5.91 59.55
N HIS A 142 -34.71 -5.40 58.54
CA HIS A 142 -36.18 -5.46 58.53
C HIS A 142 -36.70 -6.89 58.40
N GLU A 143 -36.01 -7.76 57.65
CA GLU A 143 -36.37 -9.17 57.55
C GLU A 143 -36.04 -9.94 58.86
N GLU A 144 -34.89 -9.67 59.49
CA GLU A 144 -34.51 -10.24 60.79
C GLU A 144 -35.49 -9.83 61.92
N GLU A 145 -35.95 -8.57 61.93
CA GLU A 145 -36.97 -8.10 62.88
C GLU A 145 -38.31 -8.81 62.72
N ARG A 146 -38.79 -9.01 61.48
CA ARG A 146 -40.04 -9.74 61.22
C ARG A 146 -39.94 -11.21 61.63
N LEU A 147 -38.81 -11.86 61.38
CA LEU A 147 -38.59 -13.25 61.79
C LEU A 147 -38.59 -13.40 63.32
N ASN A 148 -37.96 -12.44 64.03
CA ASN A 148 -37.96 -12.42 65.49
C ASN A 148 -39.36 -12.19 66.08
N GLN A 149 -40.18 -11.32 65.47
CA GLN A 149 -41.57 -11.14 65.88
C GLN A 149 -42.40 -12.41 65.67
N GLU A 150 -42.30 -13.05 64.51
CA GLU A 150 -43.04 -14.28 64.22
C GLU A 150 -42.68 -15.40 65.21
N LYS A 151 -41.38 -15.56 65.52
CA LYS A 151 -40.92 -16.51 66.53
C LYS A 151 -41.42 -16.20 67.94
N THR A 152 -41.53 -14.91 68.30
CA THR A 152 -42.06 -14.50 69.61
C THR A 152 -43.56 -14.83 69.72
N ILE A 153 -44.31 -14.64 68.63
CA ILE A 153 -45.73 -14.96 68.54
C ILE A 153 -45.94 -16.48 68.60
N SER A 154 -45.14 -17.27 67.89
CA SER A 154 -45.26 -18.74 67.90
C SER A 154 -44.97 -19.34 69.27
N VAL A 155 -43.93 -18.85 69.96
CA VAL A 155 -43.58 -19.29 71.32
C VAL A 155 -44.69 -18.95 72.30
N SER A 156 -45.29 -17.75 72.19
CA SER A 156 -46.40 -17.36 73.08
C SER A 156 -47.66 -18.20 72.85
N LEU A 157 -47.90 -18.68 71.64
CA LEU A 157 -49.04 -19.56 71.31
C LEU A 157 -48.87 -20.98 71.83
N GLU A 158 -47.64 -21.50 71.90
CA GLU A 158 -47.35 -22.85 72.44
C GLU A 158 -47.47 -22.91 73.97
N ASP A 159 -47.30 -21.80 74.69
CA ASP A 159 -47.40 -21.74 76.16
C ASP A 159 -48.86 -21.56 76.67
N THR A 160 -49.86 -21.47 75.78
CA THR A 160 -51.27 -21.20 76.14
C THR A 160 -52.22 -22.41 76.00
N ASP A 161 -51.70 -23.60 75.71
CA ASP A 161 -52.42 -24.90 75.70
C ASP A 161 -51.80 -25.87 76.74
#